data_AF-A0A2N0RPA2-F1
#
_entry.id   AF-A0A2N0RPA2-F1
#
_cell.length_a   1.000
_cell.length_b   1.000
_cell.length_c   1.000
_cell.angle_alpha   90.00
_cell.angle_beta   90.00
_cell.angle_gamma   90.00
#
_symmetry.space_group_name_H-M   'P 1'
#
loop_
_entity.id
_entity.type
_entity.pdbx_description
1 polymer ?
#
loop_
_entity_poly.entity_id
_entity_poly.type
_entity_poly.pdbx_seq_one_letter_code
_entity_poly.pdbx_strand_id
1 'polypeptide(L)'
;MLCLSQCILDAVEEEKENMFHPTDQIKLKQVKFESYNDLYDINFEQLDIMGEIKRIEAVVKSLDRNHISREAYRSLARIEHSIPREEAVSTTRQRINIEMRKNIPLTLVDLLQPTIFEPITEEPHITDNAVITNILESIGILTPETSTLYIRISGDGRNVGHKVKHVMVTMTLLNDLNGLQKPDNNYTLVLYPGAESYESLKNALTPLISDLSILKEKGFDQIGGNHWPVELFFSSDWKFLSICLGIKAANAQHFCPWCDCSKDEINTSTKTINKSMDEIKDNYNQINGHIKKPLFYMIPLQNWVCDELHIFLRITDRLWELMLSDLRREITNEEIWKEKILLEMQRLKITFQFWREKNSNNLSYTSLMGPDKLKILKEFNLIAIFQSTERAIQIQELWNQFNELYILMQNMQTTGETFRYKAQTWLNAFLAPSKGHPNRSNFVRGMYQIQDVTPYIHVLVNHSRVY
;
A
#
# COMPACT_ATOMS: atom_id res chain seq x y z
N MET A 1 -38.16 20.67 -31.37
CA MET A 1 -37.77 19.25 -31.40
C MET A 1 -38.97 18.29 -31.47
N LEU A 2 -39.99 18.40 -30.61
CA LEU A 2 -41.17 17.50 -30.61
C LEU A 2 -41.90 17.37 -31.97
N CYS A 3 -42.04 18.46 -32.71
CA CYS A 3 -42.65 18.42 -34.06
C CYS A 3 -41.76 17.66 -35.06
N LEU A 4 -40.44 17.83 -34.99
CA LEU A 4 -39.49 17.18 -35.87
C LEU A 4 -39.33 15.68 -35.55
N SER A 5 -39.32 15.31 -34.26
CA SER A 5 -39.28 13.89 -33.86
C SER A 5 -40.50 13.13 -34.35
N GLN A 6 -41.70 13.75 -34.29
CA GLN A 6 -42.91 13.12 -34.80
C GLN A 6 -42.87 12.96 -36.32
N CYS A 7 -42.47 14.00 -37.07
CA CYS A 7 -42.35 13.91 -38.53
C CYS A 7 -41.35 12.82 -38.98
N ILE A 8 -40.24 12.65 -38.26
CA ILE A 8 -39.27 11.58 -38.55
C ILE A 8 -39.88 10.20 -38.27
N LEU A 9 -40.65 10.07 -37.17
CA LEU A 9 -41.31 8.82 -36.83
C LEU A 9 -42.36 8.45 -37.88
N ASP A 10 -43.18 9.42 -38.28
CA ASP A 10 -44.24 9.25 -39.28
C ASP A 10 -43.65 8.85 -40.65
N ALA A 11 -42.54 9.47 -41.05
CA ALA A 11 -41.85 9.12 -42.30
C ALA A 11 -41.28 7.70 -42.29
N VAL A 12 -40.73 7.25 -41.15
CA VAL A 12 -40.24 5.87 -41.01
C VAL A 12 -41.41 4.88 -41.00
N GLU A 13 -42.54 5.23 -40.39
CA GLU A 13 -43.75 4.41 -40.36
C GLU A 13 -44.46 4.33 -41.72
N GLU A 14 -44.39 5.37 -42.55
CA GLU A 14 -44.94 5.37 -43.91
C GLU A 14 -44.08 4.51 -44.86
N GLU A 15 -42.76 4.61 -44.76
CA GLU A 15 -41.82 3.87 -45.62
C GLU A 15 -41.64 2.40 -45.19
N LYS A 16 -42.05 2.03 -43.97
CA LYS A 16 -41.83 0.67 -43.46
C LYS A 16 -42.45 -0.41 -44.34
N GLU A 17 -43.64 -0.14 -44.89
CA GLU A 17 -44.40 -1.11 -45.68
C GLU A 17 -43.83 -1.28 -47.10
N ASN A 18 -43.09 -0.28 -47.58
CA ASN A 18 -42.46 -0.28 -48.90
C ASN A 18 -41.03 -0.84 -48.87
N MET A 19 -40.33 -0.72 -47.73
CA MET A 19 -38.90 -1.05 -47.62
C MET A 19 -38.58 -2.34 -46.85
N PHE A 20 -39.48 -2.84 -46.02
CA PHE A 20 -39.22 -3.99 -45.14
C PHE A 20 -40.32 -5.06 -45.26
N HIS A 21 -40.02 -6.29 -44.85
CA HIS A 21 -41.00 -7.37 -44.95
C HIS A 21 -42.10 -7.17 -43.89
N PRO A 22 -43.38 -7.52 -44.16
CA PRO A 22 -44.49 -7.31 -43.20
C PRO A 22 -44.34 -8.01 -41.84
N THR A 23 -43.37 -8.91 -41.69
CA THR A 23 -43.07 -9.62 -40.44
C THR A 23 -41.94 -8.97 -39.63
N ASP A 24 -41.28 -7.95 -40.17
CA ASP A 24 -40.13 -7.31 -39.53
C ASP A 24 -40.60 -6.35 -38.43
N GLN A 25 -40.06 -6.49 -37.22
CA GLN A 25 -40.30 -5.56 -36.12
C GLN A 25 -39.30 -4.40 -36.18
N ILE A 26 -39.65 -3.34 -36.89
CA ILE A 26 -38.81 -2.15 -36.99
C ILE A 26 -38.97 -1.29 -35.73
N LYS A 27 -37.85 -0.86 -35.16
CA LYS A 27 -37.82 0.09 -34.04
C LYS A 27 -36.80 1.19 -34.33
N LEU A 28 -37.27 2.42 -34.48
CA LEU A 28 -36.39 3.58 -34.57
C LEU A 28 -35.79 3.85 -33.18
N LYS A 29 -34.47 3.78 -33.06
CA LYS A 29 -33.79 3.92 -31.76
C LYS A 29 -33.26 5.33 -31.52
N GLN A 30 -32.52 5.86 -32.49
CA GLN A 30 -31.86 7.15 -32.41
C GLN A 30 -31.66 7.70 -33.82
N VAL A 31 -31.79 9.02 -33.96
CA VAL A 31 -31.48 9.75 -35.19
C VAL A 31 -30.52 10.88 -34.87
N LYS A 32 -29.37 10.90 -35.56
CA LYS A 32 -28.37 11.96 -35.47
C LYS A 32 -28.18 12.62 -36.83
N PHE A 33 -28.27 13.95 -36.87
CA PHE A 33 -28.04 14.72 -38.10
C PHE A 33 -27.54 16.13 -37.76
N GLU A 34 -26.94 16.81 -38.72
CA GLU A 34 -26.35 18.14 -38.55
C GLU A 34 -27.03 19.15 -39.47
N SER A 35 -27.22 20.38 -39.00
CA SER A 35 -27.62 21.52 -39.84
C SER A 35 -26.82 22.77 -39.50
N TYR A 36 -26.07 23.30 -40.47
CA TYR A 36 -25.34 24.58 -40.38
C TYR A 36 -24.40 24.75 -39.14
N ASN A 37 -23.95 23.63 -38.54
CA ASN A 37 -23.13 23.46 -37.32
C ASN A 37 -23.88 23.06 -36.04
N ASP A 38 -25.20 22.93 -36.09
CA ASP A 38 -25.99 22.39 -34.97
C ASP A 38 -26.17 20.88 -35.15
N LEU A 39 -25.71 20.12 -34.16
CA LEU A 39 -25.85 18.67 -34.12
C LEU A 39 -27.14 18.30 -33.37
N TYR A 40 -28.04 17.64 -34.07
CA TYR A 40 -29.31 17.16 -33.55
C TYR A 40 -29.20 15.68 -33.21
N ASP A 41 -29.50 15.32 -31.96
CA ASP A 41 -29.55 13.95 -31.46
C ASP A 41 -30.92 13.69 -30.86
N ILE A 42 -31.74 12.91 -31.56
CA ILE A 42 -33.11 12.56 -31.17
C ILE A 42 -33.14 11.08 -30.78
N ASN A 43 -33.36 10.82 -29.49
CA ASN A 43 -33.49 9.46 -28.96
C ASN A 43 -34.98 9.07 -28.85
N PHE A 44 -35.32 7.94 -29.45
CA PHE A 44 -36.68 7.38 -29.48
C PHE A 44 -36.83 6.18 -28.53
N GLU A 45 -35.73 5.62 -28.04
CA GLU A 45 -35.75 4.69 -26.90
C GLU A 45 -36.10 5.45 -25.61
N GLN A 46 -37.33 5.31 -25.12
CA GLN A 46 -37.62 5.52 -23.71
C GLN A 46 -37.10 4.30 -22.97
N LEU A 47 -35.98 4.45 -22.25
CA LEU A 47 -35.63 3.48 -21.22
C LEU A 47 -36.80 3.39 -20.26
N ASP A 48 -37.21 2.16 -19.93
CA ASP A 48 -38.12 1.98 -18.81
C ASP A 48 -37.44 2.49 -17.52
N ILE A 49 -38.24 2.77 -16.49
CA ILE A 49 -37.73 3.34 -15.23
C ILE A 49 -36.57 2.49 -14.67
N MET A 50 -36.67 1.16 -14.84
CA MET A 50 -35.64 0.19 -14.45
C MET A 50 -34.34 0.32 -15.25
N GLY A 51 -34.42 0.53 -16.56
CA GLY A 51 -33.29 0.72 -17.46
C GLY A 51 -32.54 2.00 -17.17
N GLU A 52 -33.25 3.09 -16.89
CA GLU A 52 -32.61 4.36 -16.51
C GLU A 52 -31.94 4.27 -15.12
N ILE A 53 -32.54 3.56 -14.16
CA ILE A 53 -31.90 3.28 -12.87
C ILE A 53 -30.59 2.50 -13.07
N LYS A 54 -30.62 1.40 -13.83
CA LYS A 54 -29.41 0.59 -14.11
C LYS A 54 -28.33 1.38 -14.82
N ARG A 55 -28.73 2.28 -15.72
CA ARG A 55 -27.82 3.18 -16.43
C ARG A 55 -27.11 4.13 -15.47
N ILE A 56 -27.84 4.77 -14.55
CA ILE A 56 -27.26 5.68 -13.55
C ILE A 56 -26.38 4.88 -12.58
N GLU A 57 -26.79 3.69 -12.16
CA GLU A 57 -25.98 2.80 -11.32
C GLU A 57 -24.67 2.38 -11.99
N ALA A 58 -24.69 2.06 -13.29
CA ALA A 58 -23.49 1.73 -14.06
C ALA A 58 -22.53 2.93 -14.14
N VAL A 59 -23.06 4.14 -14.28
CA VAL A 59 -22.28 5.38 -14.23
C VAL A 59 -21.67 5.57 -12.85
N VAL A 60 -22.45 5.49 -11.77
CA VAL A 60 -21.92 5.57 -10.38
C VAL A 60 -20.78 4.57 -10.17
N LYS A 61 -20.99 3.31 -10.54
CA LYS A 61 -19.99 2.24 -10.48
C LYS A 61 -18.72 2.59 -11.28
N SER A 62 -18.88 3.17 -12.46
CA SER A 62 -17.75 3.55 -13.33
C SER A 62 -16.96 4.72 -12.76
N LEU A 63 -17.64 5.70 -12.15
CA LEU A 63 -16.98 6.81 -11.47
C LEU A 63 -16.17 6.34 -10.27
N ASP A 64 -16.76 5.46 -9.46
CA ASP A 64 -16.12 4.95 -8.25
C ASP A 64 -14.93 4.04 -8.58
N ARG A 65 -15.10 3.10 -9.53
CA ARG A 65 -14.01 2.18 -9.96
C ARG A 65 -12.82 2.88 -10.60
N ASN A 66 -13.07 3.97 -11.33
CA ASN A 66 -12.01 4.69 -12.05
C ASN A 66 -11.57 5.98 -11.33
N HIS A 67 -12.01 6.19 -10.09
CA HIS A 67 -11.70 7.36 -9.27
C HIS A 67 -11.94 8.70 -9.99
N ILE A 68 -13.01 8.78 -10.79
CA ILE A 68 -13.35 10.00 -11.53
C ILE A 68 -13.93 11.01 -10.55
N SER A 69 -13.27 12.16 -10.43
CA SER A 69 -13.71 13.20 -9.51
C SER A 69 -15.08 13.74 -9.91
N ARG A 70 -15.85 14.20 -8.92
CA ARG A 70 -17.15 14.84 -9.14
C ARG A 70 -17.04 16.02 -10.10
N GLU A 71 -15.95 16.79 -10.01
CA GLU A 71 -15.68 17.92 -10.89
C GLU A 71 -15.38 17.48 -12.32
N ALA A 72 -14.53 16.47 -12.50
CA ALA A 72 -14.22 15.91 -13.82
C ALA A 72 -15.50 15.37 -14.49
N TYR A 73 -16.32 14.63 -13.75
CA TYR A 73 -17.59 14.13 -14.27
C TYR A 73 -18.58 15.25 -14.59
N ARG A 74 -18.70 16.29 -13.75
CA ARG A 74 -19.54 17.45 -14.05
C ARG A 74 -19.12 18.15 -15.33
N SER A 75 -17.83 18.28 -15.57
CA SER A 75 -17.30 18.88 -16.80
C SER A 75 -17.67 18.04 -18.03
N LEU A 76 -17.57 16.72 -17.95
CA LEU A 76 -18.02 15.81 -19.02
C LEU A 76 -19.53 15.88 -19.24
N ALA A 77 -20.32 15.79 -18.16
CA ALA A 77 -21.78 15.82 -18.23
C ALA A 77 -22.34 17.17 -18.65
N ARG A 78 -21.54 18.25 -18.68
CA ARG A 78 -21.94 19.53 -19.28
C ARG A 78 -21.92 19.51 -20.80
N ILE A 79 -21.00 18.75 -21.39
CA ILE A 79 -20.77 18.68 -22.84
C ILE A 79 -21.60 17.54 -23.43
N GLU A 80 -21.59 16.38 -22.78
CA GLU A 80 -22.32 15.21 -23.24
C GLU A 80 -23.72 15.17 -22.59
N HIS A 81 -24.74 15.45 -23.39
CA HIS A 81 -26.13 15.49 -22.93
C HIS A 81 -26.73 14.09 -22.74
N SER A 82 -26.14 13.06 -23.37
CA SER A 82 -26.64 11.70 -23.24
C SER A 82 -26.36 11.10 -21.87
N ILE A 83 -25.32 11.51 -21.14
CA ILE A 83 -25.00 10.91 -19.83
C ILE A 83 -25.82 11.52 -18.68
N PRO A 84 -26.06 10.76 -17.58
CA PRO A 84 -26.79 11.28 -16.42
C PRO A 84 -26.20 12.57 -15.87
N ARG A 85 -27.07 13.49 -15.43
CA ARG A 85 -26.60 14.69 -14.73
C ARG A 85 -26.06 14.32 -13.36
N GLU A 86 -25.15 15.14 -12.86
CA GLU A 86 -24.47 14.86 -11.59
C GLU A 86 -25.46 14.76 -10.41
N GLU A 87 -26.56 15.48 -10.44
CA GLU A 87 -27.62 15.36 -9.42
C GLU A 87 -28.19 13.93 -9.35
N ALA A 88 -28.53 13.32 -10.50
CA ALA A 88 -29.06 11.97 -10.57
C ALA A 88 -28.05 10.92 -10.08
N VAL A 89 -26.77 11.11 -10.44
CA VAL A 89 -25.65 10.29 -9.95
C VAL A 89 -25.50 10.42 -8.43
N SER A 90 -25.53 11.64 -7.90
CA SER A 90 -25.42 11.92 -6.46
C SER A 90 -26.57 11.30 -5.67
N THR A 91 -27.81 11.48 -6.13
CA THR A 91 -29.01 10.88 -5.51
C THR A 91 -28.94 9.36 -5.53
N THR A 92 -28.48 8.76 -6.63
CA THR A 92 -28.29 7.30 -6.73
C THR A 92 -27.21 6.82 -5.77
N ARG A 93 -26.08 7.53 -5.66
CA ARG A 93 -25.03 7.22 -4.67
C ARG A 93 -25.55 7.31 -3.24
N GLN A 94 -26.39 8.31 -2.92
CA GLN A 94 -27.03 8.41 -1.60
C GLN A 94 -27.97 7.23 -1.32
N ARG A 95 -28.79 6.84 -2.30
CA ARG A 95 -29.67 5.67 -2.21
C ARG A 95 -28.87 4.39 -1.96
N ILE A 96 -27.82 4.16 -2.74
CA ILE A 96 -26.89 3.03 -2.54
C ILE A 96 -26.30 3.08 -1.13
N ASN A 97 -25.82 4.24 -0.66
CA ASN A 97 -25.29 4.37 0.70
C ASN A 97 -26.33 4.12 1.80
N ILE A 98 -27.62 4.40 1.57
CA ILE A 98 -28.70 4.05 2.50
C ILE A 98 -28.91 2.54 2.52
N GLU A 99 -28.98 1.88 1.36
CA GLU A 99 -29.12 0.41 1.29
C GLU A 99 -27.88 -0.31 1.84
N MET A 100 -26.68 0.19 1.54
CA MET A 100 -25.43 -0.34 2.08
C MET A 100 -25.42 -0.25 3.60
N ARG A 101 -25.89 0.86 4.20
CA ARG A 101 -25.97 1.00 5.66
C ARG A 101 -26.90 0.00 6.34
N LYS A 102 -27.87 -0.57 5.61
CA LYS A 102 -28.74 -1.64 6.14
C LYS A 102 -28.04 -3.01 6.14
N ASN A 103 -27.07 -3.21 5.25
CA ASN A 103 -26.39 -4.51 5.07
C ASN A 103 -24.98 -4.55 5.68
N ILE A 104 -24.33 -3.39 5.77
CA ILE A 104 -23.00 -3.18 6.35
C ILE A 104 -23.14 -2.02 7.35
N PRO A 105 -23.29 -2.32 8.65
CA PRO A 105 -23.39 -1.28 9.66
C PRO A 105 -22.13 -0.41 9.66
N LEU A 106 -22.32 0.89 9.44
CA LEU A 106 -21.26 1.88 9.55
C LEU A 106 -21.28 2.46 10.95
N THR A 107 -20.15 2.35 11.61
CA THR A 107 -20.02 2.70 13.01
C THR A 107 -19.18 3.95 13.17
N LEU A 108 -19.74 4.98 13.80
CA LEU A 108 -19.01 6.20 14.15
C LEU A 108 -18.33 6.03 15.50
N VAL A 109 -17.06 6.40 15.57
CA VAL A 109 -16.23 6.28 16.78
C VAL A 109 -15.81 7.67 17.23
N ASP A 110 -15.96 7.97 18.51
CA ASP A 110 -15.37 9.18 19.10
C ASP A 110 -13.87 8.97 19.28
N LEU A 111 -13.05 9.82 18.68
CA LEU A 111 -11.59 9.74 18.80
C LEU A 111 -11.08 10.23 20.16
N LEU A 112 -11.90 10.92 20.94
CA LEU A 112 -11.54 11.48 22.24
C LEU A 112 -11.87 10.54 23.41
N GLN A 113 -12.75 9.56 23.21
CA GLN A 113 -13.18 8.63 24.25
C GLN A 113 -13.25 7.20 23.72
N PRO A 114 -12.95 6.18 24.55
CA PRO A 114 -13.15 4.80 24.15
C PRO A 114 -14.63 4.58 23.83
N THR A 115 -14.93 4.18 22.60
CA THR A 115 -16.32 3.92 22.22
C THR A 115 -16.69 2.49 22.62
N ILE A 116 -17.76 2.34 23.40
CA ILE A 116 -18.30 1.05 23.82
C ILE A 116 -19.27 0.61 22.73
N PHE A 117 -18.98 -0.51 22.08
CA PHE A 117 -19.91 -1.16 21.15
C PHE A 117 -20.49 -2.41 21.77
N GLU A 118 -21.78 -2.63 21.54
CA GLU A 118 -22.40 -3.92 21.78
C GLU A 118 -21.92 -4.91 20.70
N PRO A 119 -21.69 -6.19 21.05
CA PRO A 119 -21.37 -7.22 20.06
C PRO A 119 -22.45 -7.24 18.98
N ILE A 120 -22.04 -7.30 17.70
CA ILE A 120 -22.98 -7.43 16.59
C ILE A 120 -23.73 -8.76 16.75
N THR A 121 -25.02 -8.70 17.10
CA THR A 121 -25.92 -9.87 17.18
C THR A 121 -26.71 -10.08 15.88
N GLU A 122 -26.37 -9.36 14.81
CA GLU A 122 -27.09 -9.46 13.53
C GLU A 122 -26.78 -10.78 12.83
N GLU A 123 -27.85 -11.43 12.32
CA GLU A 123 -27.71 -12.57 11.43
C GLU A 123 -27.05 -12.13 10.11
N PRO A 124 -26.05 -12.87 9.60
CA PRO A 124 -25.30 -12.48 8.42
C PRO A 124 -26.17 -12.39 7.16
N HIS A 125 -26.04 -11.27 6.44
CA HIS A 125 -26.86 -10.92 5.26
C HIS A 125 -26.50 -11.65 3.94
N ILE A 126 -25.45 -12.47 3.90
CA ILE A 126 -25.05 -13.20 2.68
C ILE A 126 -25.36 -14.69 2.86
N THR A 127 -26.53 -15.11 2.37
CA THR A 127 -27.04 -16.49 2.43
C THR A 127 -26.94 -17.23 1.08
N ASP A 128 -26.21 -16.69 0.10
CA ASP A 128 -26.14 -17.30 -1.25
C ASP A 128 -25.05 -18.37 -1.33
N ASN A 129 -25.45 -19.62 -1.10
CA ASN A 129 -24.59 -20.80 -1.18
C ASN A 129 -23.86 -20.93 -2.55
N ALA A 130 -24.37 -20.36 -3.64
CA ALA A 130 -23.72 -20.45 -4.95
C ALA A 130 -22.48 -19.55 -5.07
N VAL A 131 -22.45 -18.42 -4.36
CA VAL A 131 -21.27 -17.53 -4.29
C VAL A 131 -20.19 -18.16 -3.42
N ILE A 132 -20.58 -18.78 -2.31
CA ILE A 132 -19.68 -19.47 -1.37
C ILE A 132 -18.97 -20.66 -2.05
N THR A 133 -19.72 -21.46 -2.83
CA THR A 133 -19.18 -22.66 -3.49
C THR A 133 -18.19 -22.33 -4.61
N ASN A 134 -18.42 -21.26 -5.38
CA ASN A 134 -17.51 -20.82 -6.46
C ASN A 134 -16.19 -20.20 -5.94
N ILE A 135 -16.18 -19.62 -4.73
CA ILE A 135 -14.95 -19.10 -4.10
C ILE A 135 -14.08 -20.25 -3.58
N LEU A 136 -14.69 -21.33 -3.10
CA LEU A 136 -13.98 -22.50 -2.55
C LEU A 136 -13.23 -23.31 -3.63
N GLU A 137 -13.72 -23.35 -4.86
CA GLU A 137 -13.06 -24.09 -5.96
C GLU A 137 -11.81 -23.37 -6.53
N SER A 138 -11.55 -22.11 -6.14
CA SER A 138 -10.51 -21.26 -6.75
C SER A 138 -9.34 -20.89 -5.83
N ILE A 139 -9.35 -21.31 -4.57
CA ILE A 139 -8.28 -21.01 -3.59
C ILE A 139 -7.53 -22.30 -3.28
N GLY A 140 -6.19 -22.23 -3.24
CA GLY A 140 -5.32 -23.34 -2.84
C GLY A 140 -5.86 -24.03 -1.59
N ILE A 141 -6.09 -25.34 -1.73
CA ILE A 141 -6.98 -26.21 -0.94
C ILE A 141 -6.92 -25.89 0.56
N LEU A 142 -7.81 -25.02 1.04
CA LEU A 142 -8.09 -24.87 2.46
C LEU A 142 -8.92 -26.06 2.89
N THR A 143 -8.32 -26.97 3.64
CA THR A 143 -9.03 -28.09 4.24
C THR A 143 -9.72 -27.63 5.53
N PRO A 144 -11.05 -27.82 5.62
CA PRO A 144 -11.81 -27.61 6.86
C PRO A 144 -11.16 -28.24 8.10
N GLU A 145 -11.30 -27.58 9.27
CA GLU A 145 -10.85 -28.05 10.60
C GLU A 145 -9.33 -28.30 10.76
N THR A 146 -8.57 -28.22 9.67
CA THR A 146 -7.13 -28.52 9.62
C THR A 146 -6.32 -27.34 9.11
N SER A 147 -6.91 -26.51 8.24
CA SER A 147 -6.30 -25.26 7.78
C SER A 147 -6.60 -24.11 8.73
N THR A 148 -5.57 -23.32 9.03
CA THR A 148 -5.67 -22.08 9.80
C THR A 148 -5.81 -20.90 8.85
N LEU A 149 -6.72 -19.99 9.16
CA LEU A 149 -6.85 -18.71 8.47
C LEU A 149 -5.80 -17.74 9.02
N TYR A 150 -4.92 -17.28 8.14
CA TYR A 150 -3.87 -16.35 8.45
C TYR A 150 -4.30 -14.94 8.04
N ILE A 151 -4.53 -14.06 9.02
CA ILE A 151 -5.05 -12.71 8.78
C ILE A 151 -3.97 -11.69 9.13
N ARG A 152 -3.60 -10.85 8.16
CA ARG A 152 -2.68 -9.74 8.37
C ARG A 152 -3.44 -8.44 8.55
N ILE A 153 -3.23 -7.78 9.67
CA ILE A 153 -3.64 -6.41 9.93
C ILE A 153 -2.51 -5.46 9.51
N SER A 154 -2.86 -4.38 8.83
CA SER A 154 -1.95 -3.32 8.45
C SER A 154 -2.56 -1.95 8.69
N GLY A 155 -1.73 -0.92 8.76
CA GLY A 155 -2.23 0.44 8.84
C GLY A 155 -1.18 1.47 8.49
N ASP A 156 -1.66 2.64 8.09
CA ASP A 156 -0.83 3.79 7.73
C ASP A 156 -1.59 5.09 8.01
N GLY A 157 -0.84 6.15 8.31
CA GLY A 157 -1.33 7.52 8.42
C GLY A 157 -0.89 8.34 7.21
N ARG A 158 -1.86 8.83 6.41
CA ARG A 158 -1.58 9.62 5.21
C ARG A 158 -2.19 11.02 5.28
N ASN A 159 -1.43 12.01 4.82
CA ASN A 159 -1.97 13.34 4.54
C ASN A 159 -2.76 13.29 3.22
N VAL A 160 -4.07 13.56 3.27
CA VAL A 160 -4.92 13.75 2.09
C VAL A 160 -5.03 15.26 1.85
N GLY A 161 -4.32 15.74 0.83
CA GLY A 161 -4.09 17.17 0.62
C GLY A 161 -3.25 17.81 1.74
N HIS A 162 -3.11 19.13 1.72
CA HIS A 162 -2.36 19.87 2.74
C HIS A 162 -3.09 20.03 4.09
N LYS A 163 -4.31 19.48 4.26
CA LYS A 163 -5.21 19.87 5.36
C LYS A 163 -5.75 18.74 6.23
N VAL A 164 -5.92 17.51 5.71
CA VAL A 164 -6.60 16.45 6.48
C VAL A 164 -5.75 15.19 6.55
N LYS A 165 -5.32 14.83 7.76
CA LYS A 165 -4.69 13.54 8.05
C LYS A 165 -5.77 12.48 8.12
N HIS A 166 -5.53 11.35 7.47
CA HIS A 166 -6.37 10.17 7.58
C HIS A 166 -5.52 9.01 8.07
N VAL A 167 -6.15 8.15 8.86
CA VAL A 167 -5.59 6.88 9.28
C VAL A 167 -6.44 5.79 8.69
N MET A 168 -5.80 4.81 8.08
CA MET A 168 -6.43 3.63 7.51
C MET A 168 -5.85 2.38 8.17
N VAL A 169 -6.72 1.44 8.53
CA VAL A 169 -6.34 0.09 8.95
C VAL A 169 -7.03 -0.89 8.02
N THR A 170 -6.26 -1.83 7.49
CA THR A 170 -6.69 -2.84 6.53
C THR A 170 -6.43 -4.24 7.04
N MET A 171 -7.09 -5.20 6.40
CA MET A 171 -6.90 -6.63 6.58
C MET A 171 -6.61 -7.29 5.24
N THR A 172 -5.71 -8.28 5.25
CA THR A 172 -5.45 -9.18 4.11
C THR A 172 -5.53 -10.62 4.61
N LEU A 173 -6.15 -11.50 3.81
CA LEU A 173 -6.07 -12.94 4.04
C LEU A 173 -4.79 -13.50 3.41
N LEU A 174 -3.89 -14.06 4.22
CA LEU A 174 -2.59 -14.54 3.75
C LEU A 174 -2.65 -15.90 3.06
N ASN A 175 -3.75 -16.64 3.23
CA ASN A 175 -3.98 -17.91 2.54
C ASN A 175 -4.14 -17.76 1.01
N ASP A 176 -4.57 -16.59 0.53
CA ASP A 176 -4.65 -16.32 -0.91
C ASP A 176 -3.30 -15.81 -1.45
N LEU A 177 -2.37 -16.75 -1.64
CA LEU A 177 -1.01 -16.48 -2.10
C LEU A 177 -0.96 -15.71 -3.43
N ASN A 178 -1.88 -15.99 -4.34
CA ASN A 178 -1.95 -15.35 -5.66
C ASN A 178 -2.55 -13.92 -5.60
N GLY A 179 -3.22 -13.62 -4.50
CA GLY A 179 -3.94 -12.38 -4.27
C GLY A 179 -3.26 -11.42 -3.30
N LEU A 180 -2.23 -11.85 -2.56
CA LEU A 180 -1.49 -11.07 -1.56
C LEU A 180 -1.05 -9.66 -2.02
N GLN A 181 -0.70 -9.52 -3.30
CA GLN A 181 -0.24 -8.25 -3.88
C GLN A 181 -1.33 -7.48 -4.65
N LYS A 182 -2.55 -8.01 -4.71
CA LYS A 182 -3.67 -7.35 -5.41
C LYS A 182 -4.36 -6.35 -4.47
N PRO A 183 -4.59 -5.10 -4.92
CA PRO A 183 -5.33 -4.12 -4.13
C PRO A 183 -6.70 -4.63 -3.68
N ASP A 184 -7.36 -5.42 -4.52
CA ASP A 184 -8.70 -5.99 -4.28
C ASP A 184 -8.77 -6.93 -3.07
N ASN A 185 -7.62 -7.39 -2.57
CA ASN A 185 -7.52 -8.29 -1.42
C ASN A 185 -7.10 -7.58 -0.12
N ASN A 186 -7.07 -6.24 -0.14
CA ASN A 186 -6.85 -5.42 1.05
C ASN A 186 -8.18 -4.78 1.48
N TYR A 187 -8.80 -5.37 2.50
CA TYR A 187 -10.09 -4.95 3.02
C TYR A 187 -9.91 -3.85 4.05
N THR A 188 -10.50 -2.68 3.83
CA THR A 188 -10.46 -1.59 4.82
C THR A 188 -11.36 -1.91 5.99
N LEU A 189 -10.79 -1.96 7.20
CA LEU A 189 -11.52 -2.19 8.44
C LEU A 189 -11.85 -0.88 9.17
N VAL A 190 -10.90 0.06 9.17
CA VAL A 190 -11.06 1.35 9.83
C VAL A 190 -10.51 2.45 8.94
N LEU A 191 -11.27 3.54 8.82
CA LEU A 191 -10.83 4.77 8.15
C LEU A 191 -11.37 5.96 8.94
N TYR A 192 -10.49 6.80 9.45
CA TYR A 192 -10.90 8.03 10.13
C TYR A 192 -9.99 9.21 9.81
N PRO A 193 -10.56 10.44 9.74
CA PRO A 193 -9.76 11.66 9.72
C PRO A 193 -9.21 11.93 11.12
N GLY A 194 -7.90 12.06 11.27
CA GLY A 194 -7.30 12.26 12.59
C GLY A 194 -5.78 12.11 12.59
N ALA A 195 -5.20 12.34 13.76
CA ALA A 195 -3.78 12.14 13.97
C ALA A 195 -3.46 10.65 14.11
N GLU A 196 -2.41 10.21 13.44
CA GLU A 196 -1.72 8.94 13.72
C GLU A 196 -0.96 9.09 15.04
N SER A 197 -1.71 9.03 16.14
CA SER A 197 -1.22 9.13 17.52
C SER A 197 -1.71 7.93 18.33
N TYR A 198 -0.97 7.58 19.38
CA TYR A 198 -1.34 6.45 20.23
C TYR A 198 -2.75 6.58 20.81
N GLU A 199 -3.11 7.75 21.36
CA GLU A 199 -4.43 7.94 21.98
C GLU A 199 -5.56 7.90 20.95
N SER A 200 -5.37 8.50 19.77
CA SER A 200 -6.35 8.44 18.68
C SER A 200 -6.55 7.00 18.18
N LEU A 201 -5.48 6.25 17.97
CA LEU A 201 -5.55 4.84 17.56
C LEU A 201 -6.17 3.98 18.65
N LYS A 202 -5.81 4.17 19.92
CA LYS A 202 -6.37 3.44 21.05
C LYS A 202 -7.90 3.59 21.10
N ASN A 203 -8.40 4.82 20.99
CA ASN A 203 -9.83 5.08 21.02
C ASN A 203 -10.53 4.55 19.76
N ALA A 204 -9.97 4.83 18.57
CA ALA A 204 -10.53 4.42 17.29
C ALA A 204 -10.61 2.90 17.11
N LEU A 205 -9.60 2.17 17.60
CA LEU A 205 -9.42 0.74 17.34
C LEU A 205 -9.89 -0.15 18.49
N THR A 206 -10.37 0.41 19.60
CA THR A 206 -10.96 -0.36 20.72
C THR A 206 -11.94 -1.45 20.25
N PRO A 207 -12.89 -1.18 19.32
CA PRO A 207 -13.88 -2.18 18.90
C PRO A 207 -13.22 -3.28 18.07
N LEU A 208 -12.43 -2.89 17.08
CA LEU A 208 -11.69 -3.81 16.24
C LEU A 208 -10.77 -4.72 17.05
N ILE A 209 -10.08 -4.18 18.06
CA ILE A 209 -9.21 -4.95 18.95
C ILE A 209 -10.02 -5.99 19.73
N SER A 210 -11.21 -5.63 20.22
CA SER A 210 -12.12 -6.57 20.88
C SER A 210 -12.53 -7.71 19.94
N ASP A 211 -12.96 -7.37 18.72
CA ASP A 211 -13.40 -8.36 17.72
C ASP A 211 -12.26 -9.28 17.28
N LEU A 212 -11.06 -8.74 17.04
CA LEU A 212 -9.88 -9.53 16.72
C LEU A 212 -9.43 -10.44 17.86
N SER A 213 -9.60 -10.01 19.11
CA SER A 213 -9.33 -10.86 20.28
C SER A 213 -10.27 -12.05 20.33
N ILE A 214 -11.57 -11.82 20.12
CA ILE A 214 -12.59 -12.89 20.07
C ILE A 214 -12.30 -13.81 18.89
N LEU A 215 -12.02 -13.26 17.71
CA LEU A 215 -11.73 -14.02 16.49
C LEU A 215 -10.50 -14.92 16.66
N LYS A 216 -9.43 -14.41 17.29
CA LYS A 216 -8.24 -15.20 17.59
C LYS A 216 -8.53 -16.34 18.57
N GLU A 217 -9.30 -16.07 19.61
CA GLU A 217 -9.57 -17.06 20.67
C GLU A 217 -10.55 -18.14 20.21
N LYS A 218 -11.62 -17.72 19.53
CA LYS A 218 -12.72 -18.61 19.16
C LYS A 218 -12.57 -19.21 17.78
N GLY A 219 -11.78 -18.61 16.87
CA GLY A 219 -11.78 -18.95 15.45
C GLY A 219 -12.94 -18.32 14.68
N PHE A 220 -13.12 -18.73 13.43
CA PHE A 220 -14.17 -18.28 12.53
C PHE A 220 -15.12 -19.43 12.18
N ASP A 221 -16.41 -19.26 12.48
CA ASP A 221 -17.45 -20.21 12.11
C ASP A 221 -18.12 -19.78 10.81
N GLN A 222 -17.92 -20.57 9.75
CA GLN A 222 -18.59 -20.33 8.48
C GLN A 222 -20.08 -20.72 8.58
N ILE A 223 -20.96 -19.88 8.04
CA ILE A 223 -22.40 -20.13 8.01
C ILE A 223 -22.69 -21.42 7.24
N GLY A 224 -23.33 -22.39 7.90
CA GLY A 224 -23.63 -23.71 7.32
C GLY A 224 -22.39 -24.52 6.93
N GLY A 225 -21.21 -24.13 7.42
CA GLY A 225 -19.93 -24.65 7.01
C GLY A 225 -19.06 -25.06 8.20
N ASN A 226 -17.75 -24.95 7.99
CA ASN A 226 -16.75 -25.49 8.91
C ASN A 226 -16.23 -24.44 9.90
N HIS A 227 -15.65 -24.94 10.98
CA HIS A 227 -14.88 -24.15 11.92
C HIS A 227 -13.45 -23.93 11.40
N TRP A 228 -12.94 -22.70 11.53
CA TRP A 228 -11.61 -22.31 11.08
C TRP A 228 -10.81 -21.66 12.21
N PRO A 229 -9.69 -22.27 12.65
CA PRO A 229 -8.74 -21.60 13.52
C PRO A 229 -8.20 -20.33 12.85
N VAL A 230 -7.90 -19.29 13.64
CA VAL A 230 -7.40 -18.01 13.13
C VAL A 230 -6.06 -17.67 13.78
N GLU A 231 -5.09 -17.31 12.96
CA GLU A 231 -3.82 -16.72 13.40
C GLU A 231 -3.64 -15.33 12.82
N LEU A 232 -3.29 -14.38 13.69
CA LEU A 232 -3.17 -12.97 13.36
C LEU A 232 -1.71 -12.56 13.16
N PHE A 233 -1.50 -11.68 12.18
CA PHE A 233 -0.24 -11.02 11.86
C PHE A 233 -0.44 -9.52 11.82
N PHE A 234 0.63 -8.77 12.08
CA PHE A 234 0.63 -7.32 11.95
C PHE A 234 1.80 -6.86 11.09
N SER A 235 1.55 -5.99 10.12
CA SER A 235 2.62 -5.39 9.31
C SER A 235 2.32 -3.95 8.95
N SER A 236 3.30 -3.07 9.10
CA SER A 236 3.21 -1.67 8.68
C SER A 236 4.60 -1.05 8.56
N ASP A 237 4.65 0.21 8.11
CA ASP A 237 5.87 1.01 8.25
C ASP A 237 6.25 1.18 9.73
N TRP A 238 7.52 1.54 9.97
CA TRP A 238 8.07 1.63 11.33
C TRP A 238 7.28 2.56 12.25
N LYS A 239 6.80 3.69 11.75
CA LYS A 239 6.15 4.70 12.57
C LYS A 239 4.83 4.16 13.09
N PHE A 240 3.96 3.66 12.21
CA PHE A 240 2.69 3.06 12.60
C PHE A 240 2.90 1.86 13.53
N LEU A 241 3.87 0.99 13.19
CA LEU A 241 4.24 -0.19 13.96
C LEU A 241 4.67 0.19 15.37
N SER A 242 5.54 1.21 15.51
CA SER A 242 6.05 1.66 16.79
C SER A 242 4.96 2.23 17.69
N ILE A 243 3.99 2.94 17.11
CA ILE A 243 2.85 3.49 17.84
C ILE A 243 1.96 2.35 18.33
N CYS A 244 1.61 1.39 17.47
CA CYS A 244 0.78 0.24 17.85
C CYS A 244 1.44 -0.67 18.90
N LEU A 245 2.77 -0.81 18.90
CA LEU A 245 3.53 -1.55 19.91
C LEU A 245 3.83 -0.74 21.18
N GLY A 246 3.51 0.55 21.19
CA GLY A 246 3.78 1.43 22.33
C GLY A 246 5.28 1.57 22.63
N ILE A 247 6.15 1.48 21.63
CA ILE A 247 7.61 1.60 21.76
C ILE A 247 8.07 3.02 21.38
N LYS A 248 9.21 3.44 21.94
CA LYS A 248 9.88 4.68 21.57
C LYS A 248 10.21 4.70 20.07
N ALA A 249 10.37 5.92 19.54
CA ALA A 249 10.71 6.16 18.14
C ALA A 249 12.05 5.53 17.74
N ALA A 250 12.24 5.35 16.43
CA ALA A 250 13.44 4.80 15.79
C ALA A 250 14.77 5.45 16.23
N ASN A 251 14.73 6.71 16.69
CA ASN A 251 15.92 7.44 17.13
C ASN A 251 16.26 7.26 18.62
N ALA A 252 15.47 6.53 19.39
CA ALA A 252 15.73 6.27 20.81
C ALA A 252 16.88 5.26 21.01
N GLN A 253 17.46 5.24 22.22
CA GLN A 253 18.53 4.28 22.56
C GLN A 253 18.04 2.84 22.44
N HIS A 254 16.85 2.54 22.96
CA HIS A 254 16.18 1.25 22.85
C HIS A 254 14.99 1.42 21.90
N PHE A 255 15.22 1.13 20.62
CA PHE A 255 14.25 1.33 19.55
C PHE A 255 13.58 0.03 19.10
N CYS A 256 14.21 -1.13 19.32
CA CYS A 256 13.78 -2.39 18.74
C CYS A 256 12.63 -3.01 19.56
N PRO A 257 11.47 -3.31 18.94
CA PRO A 257 10.38 -3.96 19.65
C PRO A 257 10.60 -5.44 19.89
N TRP A 258 11.42 -6.11 19.06
CA TRP A 258 11.65 -7.55 19.14
C TRP A 258 12.75 -7.94 20.14
N CYS A 259 13.76 -7.08 20.33
CA CYS A 259 14.88 -7.40 21.20
C CYS A 259 15.40 -6.21 22.04
N ASP A 260 16.26 -6.49 23.01
CA ASP A 260 16.85 -5.48 23.91
C ASP A 260 18.02 -4.68 23.31
N CYS A 261 18.16 -4.72 21.98
CA CYS A 261 19.20 -3.98 21.27
C CYS A 261 19.18 -2.48 21.63
N SER A 262 20.35 -1.98 22.03
CA SER A 262 20.61 -0.55 22.14
C SER A 262 21.24 -0.02 20.85
N LYS A 263 21.29 1.31 20.67
CA LYS A 263 22.04 1.90 19.54
C LYS A 263 23.53 1.57 19.55
N ASP A 264 24.12 1.31 20.71
CA ASP A 264 25.54 0.97 20.82
C ASP A 264 25.83 -0.43 20.26
N GLU A 265 24.81 -1.29 20.23
CA GLU A 265 24.88 -2.67 19.75
C GLU A 265 24.15 -2.87 18.41
N ILE A 266 23.80 -1.79 17.70
CA ILE A 266 22.91 -1.84 16.53
C ILE A 266 23.43 -2.70 15.38
N ASN A 267 24.76 -2.84 15.28
CA ASN A 267 25.45 -3.67 14.30
C ASN A 267 25.52 -5.16 14.69
N THR A 268 25.03 -5.54 15.87
CA THR A 268 25.01 -6.95 16.30
C THR A 268 24.05 -7.74 15.42
N SER A 269 24.54 -8.82 14.82
CA SER A 269 23.82 -9.63 13.85
C SER A 269 23.37 -11.00 14.38
N THR A 270 23.52 -11.20 15.69
CA THR A 270 23.13 -12.41 16.41
C THR A 270 21.86 -12.26 17.22
N LYS A 271 21.22 -11.09 17.20
CA LYS A 271 20.03 -10.82 18.03
C LYS A 271 18.87 -11.70 17.56
N THR A 272 18.07 -12.15 18.52
CA THR A 272 16.84 -12.90 18.30
C THR A 272 15.71 -12.19 19.03
N ILE A 273 14.47 -12.56 18.72
CA ILE A 273 13.32 -12.09 19.48
C ILE A 273 13.47 -12.62 20.92
N ASN A 274 13.62 -11.71 21.88
CA ASN A 274 13.77 -12.06 23.31
C ASN A 274 12.75 -11.36 24.21
N LYS A 275 11.95 -10.46 23.64
CA LYS A 275 10.81 -9.83 24.31
C LYS A 275 9.54 -10.66 24.10
N SER A 276 8.63 -10.62 25.07
CA SER A 276 7.33 -11.29 25.00
C SER A 276 6.18 -10.28 24.94
N MET A 277 5.20 -10.53 24.07
CA MET A 277 3.99 -9.69 24.01
C MET A 277 3.23 -9.70 25.34
N ASP A 278 3.15 -10.86 26.02
CA ASP A 278 2.43 -10.99 27.28
C ASP A 278 3.12 -10.18 28.39
N GLU A 279 4.46 -10.20 28.44
CA GLU A 279 5.23 -9.41 29.39
C GLU A 279 5.09 -7.90 29.11
N ILE A 280 5.16 -7.50 27.83
CA ILE A 280 5.00 -6.09 27.43
C ILE A 280 3.60 -5.59 27.77
N LYS A 281 2.56 -6.38 27.50
CA LYS A 281 1.16 -6.01 27.73
C LYS A 281 0.91 -5.53 29.17
N ASP A 282 1.52 -6.20 30.14
CA ASP A 282 1.27 -5.97 31.56
C ASP A 282 2.37 -5.13 32.24
N ASN A 283 3.62 -5.23 31.77
CA ASN A 283 4.80 -4.61 32.40
C ASN A 283 5.58 -3.65 31.48
N TYR A 284 4.97 -3.09 30.42
CA TYR A 284 5.65 -2.22 29.43
C TYR A 284 6.57 -1.15 30.03
N ASN A 285 6.22 -0.55 31.17
CA ASN A 285 7.03 0.49 31.84
C ASN A 285 8.39 -0.02 32.38
N GLN A 286 8.54 -1.33 32.55
CA GLN A 286 9.76 -1.98 33.03
C GLN A 286 10.63 -2.52 31.88
N ILE A 287 10.09 -2.56 30.65
CA ILE A 287 10.76 -3.13 29.49
C ILE A 287 11.41 -2.04 28.67
N ASN A 288 12.70 -2.19 28.39
CA ASN A 288 13.48 -1.20 27.66
C ASN A 288 12.85 -0.84 26.31
N GLY A 289 12.61 0.46 26.14
CA GLY A 289 12.05 1.04 24.92
C GLY A 289 10.53 1.21 24.96
N HIS A 290 9.78 0.40 25.72
CA HIS A 290 8.32 0.52 25.76
C HIS A 290 7.87 1.65 26.69
N ILE A 291 6.82 2.35 26.27
CA ILE A 291 6.26 3.54 26.97
C ILE A 291 4.74 3.49 27.08
N LYS A 292 4.09 2.59 26.34
CA LYS A 292 2.64 2.39 26.33
C LYS A 292 2.34 0.91 26.15
N LYS A 293 1.14 0.51 26.56
CA LYS A 293 0.61 -0.83 26.30
C LYS A 293 0.40 -1.05 24.79
N PRO A 294 0.85 -2.18 24.20
CA PRO A 294 0.55 -2.51 22.81
C PRO A 294 -0.95 -2.55 22.54
N LEU A 295 -1.38 -2.02 21.39
CA LEU A 295 -2.79 -1.97 20.99
C LEU A 295 -3.29 -3.36 20.60
N PHE A 296 -2.59 -4.03 19.68
CA PHE A 296 -2.91 -5.37 19.21
C PHE A 296 -2.16 -6.44 20.02
N TYR A 297 -2.29 -6.39 21.35
CA TYR A 297 -1.57 -7.30 22.26
C TYR A 297 -1.98 -8.77 22.11
N MET A 298 -3.10 -9.07 21.42
CA MET A 298 -3.46 -10.43 21.07
C MET A 298 -2.55 -11.02 19.99
N ILE A 299 -1.80 -10.21 19.23
CA ILE A 299 -0.89 -10.68 18.19
C ILE A 299 0.47 -10.94 18.83
N PRO A 300 0.99 -12.19 18.80
CA PRO A 300 2.25 -12.48 19.46
C PRO A 300 3.40 -11.80 18.72
N LEU A 301 4.46 -11.39 19.43
CA LEU A 301 5.49 -10.49 18.91
C LEU A 301 6.20 -11.04 17.65
N GLN A 302 6.29 -12.36 17.55
CA GLN A 302 6.83 -13.06 16.39
C GLN A 302 6.03 -12.88 15.09
N ASN A 303 4.76 -12.49 15.18
CA ASN A 303 3.87 -12.26 14.04
C ASN A 303 3.76 -10.77 13.68
N TRP A 304 4.56 -9.92 14.34
CA TRP A 304 4.75 -8.52 13.95
C TRP A 304 5.93 -8.42 12.98
N VAL A 305 5.67 -7.89 11.80
CA VAL A 305 6.66 -7.80 10.72
C VAL A 305 6.75 -6.37 10.23
N CYS A 306 7.97 -5.89 10.00
CA CYS A 306 8.16 -4.58 9.41
C CYS A 306 7.91 -4.63 7.90
N ASP A 307 7.29 -3.59 7.35
CA ASP A 307 7.01 -3.51 5.93
C ASP A 307 8.27 -3.60 5.05
N GLU A 308 8.29 -4.60 4.17
CA GLU A 308 9.42 -4.93 3.29
C GLU A 308 9.74 -3.82 2.29
N LEU A 309 8.70 -3.15 1.77
CA LEU A 309 8.88 -2.03 0.87
C LEU A 309 9.58 -0.87 1.60
N HIS A 310 9.22 -0.58 2.85
CA HIS A 310 9.88 0.44 3.64
C HIS A 310 11.33 0.07 4.00
N ILE A 311 11.62 -1.20 4.30
CA ILE A 311 13.00 -1.69 4.44
C ILE A 311 13.80 -1.37 3.18
N PHE A 312 13.26 -1.75 2.00
CA PHE A 312 13.88 -1.49 0.71
C PHE A 312 14.13 0.00 0.45
N LEU A 313 13.10 0.84 0.61
CA LEU A 313 13.18 2.27 0.35
C LEU A 313 14.26 2.94 1.22
N ARG A 314 14.27 2.63 2.52
CA ARG A 314 15.14 3.28 3.51
C ARG A 314 16.59 2.83 3.43
N ILE A 315 16.84 1.56 3.11
CA ILE A 315 18.20 1.08 2.90
C ILE A 315 18.75 1.61 1.57
N THR A 316 17.93 1.65 0.51
CA THR A 316 18.34 2.25 -0.77
C THR A 316 18.70 3.73 -0.62
N ASP A 317 17.98 4.48 0.23
CA ASP A 317 18.38 5.86 0.58
C ASP A 317 19.79 5.92 1.17
N ARG A 318 20.14 5.02 2.09
CA ARG A 318 21.51 4.95 2.67
C ARG A 318 22.54 4.63 1.59
N LEU A 319 22.25 3.64 0.74
CA LEU A 319 23.09 3.23 -0.38
C LEU A 319 23.40 4.38 -1.34
N TRP A 320 22.38 5.19 -1.65
CA TRP A 320 22.50 6.37 -2.49
C TRP A 320 23.36 7.47 -1.84
N GLU A 321 23.24 7.67 -0.53
CA GLU A 321 24.00 8.71 0.19
C GLU A 321 25.51 8.47 0.22
N LEU A 322 25.97 7.22 0.37
CA LEU A 322 27.42 6.93 0.28
C LEU A 322 27.95 7.23 -1.11
N MET A 323 27.22 6.84 -2.15
CA MET A 323 27.61 7.12 -3.53
C MET A 323 27.80 8.63 -3.74
N LEU A 324 26.82 9.45 -3.33
CA LEU A 324 26.93 10.92 -3.43
C LEU A 324 28.08 11.47 -2.57
N SER A 325 28.25 10.96 -1.35
CA SER A 325 29.33 11.38 -0.45
C SER A 325 30.71 11.08 -1.05
N ASP A 326 30.90 9.92 -1.67
CA ASP A 326 32.17 9.57 -2.30
C ASP A 326 32.42 10.38 -3.58
N LEU A 327 31.41 10.59 -4.43
CA LEU A 327 31.55 11.43 -5.63
C LEU A 327 31.95 12.87 -5.27
N ARG A 328 31.38 13.45 -4.21
CA ARG A 328 31.76 14.78 -3.72
C ARG A 328 33.21 14.87 -3.24
N ARG A 329 33.79 13.76 -2.79
CA ARG A 329 35.18 13.69 -2.29
C ARG A 329 36.18 13.43 -3.42
N GLU A 330 35.80 12.63 -4.41
CA GLU A 330 36.63 12.30 -5.55
C GLU A 330 36.65 13.43 -6.60
N ILE A 331 35.50 14.07 -6.83
CA ILE A 331 35.31 15.06 -7.88
C ILE A 331 34.85 16.38 -7.24
N THR A 332 35.80 17.31 -7.08
CA THR A 332 35.55 18.62 -6.43
C THR A 332 34.53 19.47 -7.20
N ASN A 333 34.46 19.33 -8.52
CA ASN A 333 33.49 20.05 -9.35
C ASN A 333 32.14 19.30 -9.36
N GLU A 334 31.14 19.91 -8.73
CA GLU A 334 29.79 19.38 -8.59
C GLU A 334 29.12 19.05 -9.93
N GLU A 335 29.36 19.88 -10.95
CA GLU A 335 28.68 19.76 -12.24
C GLU A 335 29.10 18.51 -13.02
N ILE A 336 30.34 18.06 -12.86
CA ILE A 336 30.87 16.90 -13.58
C ILE A 336 30.15 15.62 -13.14
N TRP A 337 30.07 15.36 -11.84
CA TRP A 337 29.43 14.14 -11.36
C TRP A 337 27.91 14.20 -11.47
N LYS A 338 27.30 15.40 -11.36
CA LYS A 338 25.88 15.60 -11.65
C LYS A 338 25.55 15.23 -13.08
N GLU A 339 26.30 15.73 -14.06
CA GLU A 339 26.09 15.44 -15.47
C GLU A 339 26.14 13.94 -15.73
N LYS A 340 27.14 13.24 -15.18
CA LYS A 340 27.23 11.78 -15.28
C LYS A 340 26.03 11.05 -14.68
N ILE A 341 25.56 11.47 -13.50
CA ILE A 341 24.33 10.91 -12.90
C ILE A 341 23.13 11.18 -13.81
N LEU A 342 22.98 12.39 -14.35
CA LEU A 342 21.86 12.76 -15.21
C LEU A 342 21.84 11.94 -16.51
N LEU A 343 23.01 11.70 -17.12
CA LEU A 343 23.15 10.84 -18.30
C LEU A 343 22.76 9.39 -18.00
N GLU A 344 23.19 8.85 -16.86
CA GLU A 344 22.81 7.50 -16.45
C GLU A 344 21.32 7.38 -16.10
N MET A 345 20.74 8.40 -15.45
CA MET A 345 19.29 8.47 -15.21
C MET A 345 18.50 8.54 -16.52
N GLN A 346 18.98 9.32 -17.49
CA GLN A 346 18.39 9.39 -18.83
C GLN A 346 18.46 8.04 -19.55
N ARG A 347 19.59 7.33 -19.47
CA ARG A 347 19.75 5.96 -20.00
C ARG A 347 18.71 5.01 -19.38
N LEU A 348 18.47 5.13 -18.07
CA LEU A 348 17.45 4.37 -17.36
C LEU A 348 16.02 4.89 -17.58
N LYS A 349 15.82 5.98 -18.34
CA LYS A 349 14.52 6.64 -18.55
C LYS A 349 13.85 7.08 -17.24
N ILE A 350 14.65 7.51 -16.26
CA ILE A 350 14.19 8.05 -14.98
C ILE A 350 14.26 9.58 -15.05
N THR A 351 13.15 10.26 -14.76
CA THR A 351 13.15 11.72 -14.67
C THR A 351 13.83 12.15 -13.37
N PHE A 352 15.00 12.76 -13.49
CA PHE A 352 15.83 13.15 -12.35
C PHE A 352 16.44 14.54 -12.57
N GLN A 353 16.45 15.36 -11.52
CA GLN A 353 16.99 16.71 -11.56
C GLN A 353 17.65 17.06 -10.23
N PHE A 354 18.60 18.00 -10.31
CA PHE A 354 19.24 18.62 -9.16
C PHE A 354 18.80 20.08 -9.06
N TRP A 355 18.65 20.59 -7.84
CA TRP A 355 18.42 22.01 -7.59
C TRP A 355 19.06 22.43 -6.27
N ARG A 356 19.27 23.74 -6.08
CA ARG A 356 19.68 24.27 -4.78
C ARG A 356 18.46 24.81 -4.03
N GLU A 357 18.36 24.48 -2.75
CA GLU A 357 17.32 25.06 -1.90
C GLU A 357 17.60 26.54 -1.64
N LYS A 358 16.55 27.37 -1.77
CA LYS A 358 16.65 28.83 -1.63
C LYS A 358 17.17 29.28 -0.26
N ASN A 359 16.93 28.50 0.79
CA ASN A 359 17.19 28.92 2.17
C ASN A 359 18.53 28.41 2.72
N SER A 360 19.00 27.26 2.24
CA SER A 360 20.16 26.55 2.81
C SER A 360 21.34 26.47 1.84
N ASN A 361 21.13 26.81 0.57
CA ASN A 361 22.06 26.55 -0.54
C ASN A 361 22.45 25.05 -0.68
N ASN A 362 21.75 24.17 0.04
CA ASN A 362 21.97 22.73 -0.01
C ASN A 362 21.54 22.19 -1.36
N LEU A 363 22.37 21.31 -1.90
CA LEU A 363 22.02 20.57 -3.11
C LEU A 363 20.94 19.54 -2.79
N SER A 364 19.80 19.70 -3.43
CA SER A 364 18.68 18.78 -3.43
C SER A 364 18.54 18.10 -4.79
N TYR A 365 17.78 17.00 -4.80
CA TYR A 365 17.56 16.20 -5.99
C TYR A 365 16.20 15.51 -5.93
N THR A 366 15.72 15.07 -7.10
CA THR A 366 14.40 14.43 -7.24
C THR A 366 14.26 13.26 -6.27
N SER A 367 13.20 13.26 -5.46
CA SER A 367 12.88 12.12 -4.60
C SER A 367 12.53 10.91 -5.45
N LEU A 368 13.30 9.83 -5.31
CA LEU A 368 13.10 8.60 -6.08
C LEU A 368 11.96 7.78 -5.47
N MET A 369 11.04 7.31 -6.30
CA MET A 369 9.95 6.43 -5.90
C MET A 369 10.39 4.96 -5.93
N GLY A 370 9.58 4.06 -5.36
CA GLY A 370 9.90 2.62 -5.27
C GLY A 370 10.34 1.98 -6.58
N PRO A 371 9.60 2.14 -7.69
CA PRO A 371 10.00 1.59 -8.99
C PRO A 371 11.35 2.12 -9.50
N ASP A 372 11.59 3.43 -9.37
CA ASP A 372 12.84 4.05 -9.81
C ASP A 372 14.02 3.58 -8.98
N LYS A 373 13.86 3.49 -7.66
CA LYS A 373 14.86 2.93 -6.73
C LYS A 373 15.22 1.50 -7.11
N LEU A 374 14.24 0.68 -7.46
CA LEU A 374 14.47 -0.72 -7.82
C LEU A 374 15.26 -0.82 -9.13
N LYS A 375 14.92 0.03 -10.10
CA LYS A 375 15.66 0.11 -11.36
C LYS A 375 17.09 0.59 -11.17
N ILE A 376 17.30 1.61 -10.32
CA ILE A 376 18.63 2.11 -9.98
C ILE A 376 19.46 1.02 -9.31
N LEU A 377 18.89 0.33 -8.32
CA LEU A 377 19.60 -0.73 -7.60
C LEU A 377 20.07 -1.86 -8.54
N LYS A 378 19.31 -2.16 -9.59
CA LYS A 378 19.60 -3.25 -10.55
C LYS A 378 20.48 -2.85 -11.73
N GLU A 379 20.30 -1.66 -12.27
CA GLU A 379 20.79 -1.31 -13.61
C GLU A 379 21.70 -0.07 -13.67
N PHE A 380 21.83 0.69 -12.57
CA PHE A 380 22.61 1.92 -12.55
C PHE A 380 24.11 1.60 -12.66
N ASN A 381 24.81 2.23 -13.62
CA ASN A 381 26.20 1.90 -13.92
C ASN A 381 27.17 2.82 -13.17
N LEU A 382 27.62 2.39 -11.99
CA LEU A 382 28.56 3.18 -11.19
C LEU A 382 29.94 3.37 -11.86
N ILE A 383 30.37 2.44 -12.73
CA ILE A 383 31.65 2.53 -13.44
C ILE A 383 31.66 3.71 -14.42
N ALA A 384 30.51 4.05 -15.00
CA ALA A 384 30.38 5.22 -15.88
C ALA A 384 30.52 6.56 -15.11
N ILE A 385 30.29 6.55 -13.79
CA ILE A 385 30.17 7.77 -12.98
C ILE A 385 31.47 8.09 -12.24
N PHE A 386 31.99 7.12 -11.49
CA PHE A 386 33.19 7.28 -10.65
C PHE A 386 34.47 7.42 -11.50
N GLN A 387 35.49 8.08 -10.94
CA GLN A 387 36.83 8.06 -11.56
C GLN A 387 37.59 6.79 -11.19
N SER A 388 37.47 6.36 -9.93
CA SER A 388 38.01 5.09 -9.44
C SER A 388 37.09 3.94 -9.82
N THR A 389 37.51 3.16 -10.81
CA THR A 389 36.83 1.92 -11.20
C THR A 389 36.75 0.92 -10.04
N GLU A 390 37.81 0.82 -9.23
CA GLU A 390 37.85 -0.06 -8.06
C GLU A 390 36.76 0.32 -7.05
N ARG A 391 36.62 1.62 -6.74
CA ARG A 391 35.57 2.09 -5.81
C ARG A 391 34.18 1.86 -6.38
N ALA A 392 33.99 2.11 -7.67
CA ALA A 392 32.74 1.85 -8.35
C ALA A 392 32.30 0.38 -8.21
N ILE A 393 33.22 -0.57 -8.45
CA ILE A 393 32.98 -2.01 -8.32
C ILE A 393 32.61 -2.36 -6.87
N GLN A 394 33.32 -1.82 -5.89
CA GLN A 394 33.02 -2.09 -4.48
C GLN A 394 31.61 -1.63 -4.07
N ILE A 395 31.19 -0.43 -4.49
CA ILE A 395 29.85 0.08 -4.18
C ILE A 395 28.79 -0.72 -4.96
N GLN A 396 29.05 -1.05 -6.24
CA GLN A 396 28.15 -1.84 -7.07
C GLN A 396 27.92 -3.23 -6.46
N GLU A 397 28.96 -3.87 -5.96
CA GLU A 397 28.87 -5.19 -5.33
C GLU A 397 28.03 -5.14 -4.05
N LEU A 398 28.17 -4.09 -3.25
CA LEU A 398 27.32 -3.88 -2.07
C LEU A 398 25.84 -3.69 -2.45
N TRP A 399 25.56 -2.99 -3.55
CA TRP A 399 24.20 -2.79 -4.08
C TRP A 399 23.62 -4.10 -4.62
N ASN A 400 24.43 -4.90 -5.33
CA ASN A 400 24.04 -6.20 -5.86
C ASN A 400 23.67 -7.17 -4.74
N GLN A 401 24.47 -7.24 -3.68
CA GLN A 401 24.18 -8.06 -2.51
C GLN A 401 22.89 -7.62 -1.80
N PHE A 402 22.64 -6.31 -1.70
CA PHE A 402 21.37 -5.83 -1.14
C PHE A 402 20.17 -6.18 -2.04
N ASN A 403 20.30 -6.06 -3.36
CA ASN A 403 19.27 -6.47 -4.31
C ASN A 403 18.98 -7.96 -4.21
N GLU A 404 20.00 -8.80 -4.02
CA GLU A 404 19.83 -10.23 -3.75
C GLU A 404 18.98 -10.46 -2.49
N LEU A 405 19.29 -9.77 -1.38
CA LEU A 405 18.48 -9.86 -0.16
C LEU A 405 17.02 -9.45 -0.40
N TYR A 406 16.79 -8.38 -1.15
CA TYR A 406 15.43 -7.93 -1.44
C TYR A 406 14.64 -8.97 -2.26
N ILE A 407 15.27 -9.63 -3.22
CA ILE A 407 14.66 -10.73 -3.99
C ILE A 407 14.38 -11.94 -3.09
N LEU A 408 15.33 -12.29 -2.23
CA LEU A 408 15.20 -13.44 -1.33
C LEU A 408 14.09 -13.26 -0.30
N MET A 409 13.87 -12.03 0.18
CA MET A 409 12.78 -11.69 1.11
C MET A 409 11.40 -11.93 0.51
N GLN A 410 11.26 -11.74 -0.81
CA GLN A 410 10.00 -11.96 -1.54
C GLN A 410 9.81 -13.41 -1.99
N ASN A 411 10.83 -14.25 -1.84
CA ASN A 411 10.80 -15.62 -2.32
C ASN A 411 10.38 -16.58 -1.20
N MET A 412 9.19 -17.17 -1.34
CA MET A 412 8.60 -18.15 -0.39
C MET A 412 9.41 -19.45 -0.23
N GLN A 413 10.43 -19.69 -1.05
CA GLN A 413 11.31 -20.86 -0.93
C GLN A 413 12.61 -20.58 -0.19
N THR A 414 12.88 -19.31 0.12
CA THR A 414 14.08 -18.95 0.86
C THR A 414 13.92 -19.45 2.30
N THR A 415 14.97 -20.02 2.91
CA THR A 415 14.91 -20.38 4.33
C THR A 415 15.42 -19.25 5.21
N GLY A 416 14.87 -19.11 6.43
CA GLY A 416 15.32 -18.10 7.39
C GLY A 416 16.82 -18.16 7.69
N GLU A 417 17.40 -19.36 7.75
CA GLU A 417 18.84 -19.56 7.93
C GLU A 417 19.66 -19.02 6.74
N THR A 418 19.25 -19.35 5.52
CA THR A 418 19.93 -18.90 4.29
C THR A 418 19.91 -17.39 4.19
N PHE A 419 18.74 -16.79 4.45
CA PHE A 419 18.59 -15.34 4.42
C PHE A 419 19.45 -14.66 5.48
N ARG A 420 19.42 -15.17 6.72
CA ARG A 420 20.22 -14.62 7.83
C ARG A 420 21.71 -14.65 7.51
N TYR A 421 22.21 -15.75 6.96
CA TYR A 421 23.62 -15.85 6.55
C TYR A 421 24.00 -14.77 5.50
N LYS A 422 23.16 -14.59 4.48
CA LYS A 422 23.39 -13.56 3.46
C LYS A 422 23.26 -12.15 4.02
N ALA A 423 22.29 -11.89 4.89
CA ALA A 423 22.09 -10.59 5.52
C ALA A 423 23.27 -10.21 6.44
N GLN A 424 23.80 -11.19 7.18
CA GLN A 424 25.02 -11.02 7.97
C GLN A 424 26.24 -10.72 7.09
N THR A 425 26.41 -11.46 5.99
CA THR A 425 27.49 -11.23 5.02
C THR A 425 27.42 -9.83 4.44
N TRP A 426 26.23 -9.40 4.05
CA TRP A 426 25.98 -8.05 3.56
C TRP A 426 26.26 -6.98 4.60
N LEU A 427 25.84 -7.16 5.87
CA LEU A 427 26.15 -6.21 6.94
C LEU A 427 27.66 -6.07 7.17
N ASN A 428 28.40 -7.18 7.09
CA ASN A 428 29.87 -7.15 7.19
C ASN A 428 30.50 -6.37 6.02
N ALA A 429 29.97 -6.53 4.81
CA ALA A 429 30.40 -5.74 3.65
C ALA A 429 30.02 -4.26 3.79
N PHE A 430 28.83 -3.97 4.30
CA PHE A 430 28.34 -2.62 4.59
C PHE A 430 29.22 -1.90 5.62
N LEU A 431 29.70 -2.62 6.64
CA LEU A 431 30.58 -2.10 7.69
C LEU A 431 32.08 -2.33 7.41
N ALA A 432 32.45 -2.65 6.16
CA ALA A 432 33.83 -2.92 5.81
C ALA A 432 34.74 -1.73 6.18
N PRO A 433 35.74 -1.90 7.08
CA PRO A 433 36.57 -0.81 7.54
C PRO A 433 37.56 -0.37 6.46
N SER A 434 38.08 0.85 6.60
CA SER A 434 39.18 1.29 5.76
C SER A 434 40.44 0.45 6.05
N LYS A 435 41.21 0.14 5.01
CA LYS A 435 42.49 -0.59 5.11
C LYS A 435 43.64 0.33 4.74
N GLY A 436 44.75 0.26 5.47
CA GLY A 436 45.92 1.12 5.26
C GLY A 436 45.76 2.51 5.90
N HIS A 437 46.78 3.35 5.72
CA HIS A 437 46.78 4.72 6.26
C HIS A 437 46.29 5.72 5.21
N PRO A 438 45.46 6.71 5.60
CA PRO A 438 45.09 7.81 4.72
C PRO A 438 46.33 8.43 4.06
N ASN A 439 46.22 8.81 2.79
CA ASN A 439 47.29 9.40 1.96
C ASN A 439 48.44 8.46 1.57
N ARG A 440 48.32 7.14 1.78
CA ARG A 440 49.21 6.13 1.17
C ARG A 440 48.57 5.49 -0.05
N SER A 441 49.39 5.06 -1.00
CA SER A 441 48.94 4.42 -2.25
C SER A 441 48.18 3.10 -2.03
N ASN A 442 48.36 2.44 -0.88
CA ASN A 442 47.66 1.22 -0.51
C ASN A 442 46.41 1.44 0.35
N PHE A 443 45.93 2.68 0.48
CA PHE A 443 44.73 2.99 1.23
C PHE A 443 43.47 2.54 0.48
N VAL A 444 42.69 1.67 1.10
CA VAL A 444 41.36 1.28 0.61
C VAL A 444 40.33 1.85 1.56
N ARG A 445 39.46 2.73 1.06
CA ARG A 445 38.41 3.35 1.87
C ARG A 445 37.37 2.30 2.27
N GLY A 446 36.92 2.37 3.52
CA GLY A 446 35.80 1.58 4.01
C GLY A 446 34.45 1.98 3.40
N MET A 447 33.40 1.29 3.81
CA MET A 447 32.03 1.56 3.38
C MET A 447 31.33 2.51 4.36
N TYR A 448 30.54 1.98 5.28
CA TYR A 448 29.79 2.72 6.28
C TYR A 448 30.35 2.51 7.68
N GLN A 449 30.01 3.42 8.59
CA GLN A 449 30.30 3.31 10.01
C GLN A 449 29.10 2.74 10.76
N ILE A 450 29.33 2.31 12.01
CA ILE A 450 28.27 1.75 12.87
C ILE A 450 27.10 2.74 13.03
N GLN A 451 27.38 4.04 13.10
CA GLN A 451 26.37 5.09 13.22
C GLN A 451 25.46 5.24 11.99
N ASP A 452 25.85 4.68 10.84
CA ASP A 452 25.05 4.68 9.61
C ASP A 452 24.08 3.49 9.55
N VAL A 453 24.21 2.52 10.48
CA VAL A 453 23.26 1.42 10.62
C VAL A 453 21.93 1.97 11.13
N THR A 454 20.87 1.73 10.39
CA THR A 454 19.52 2.19 10.73
C THR A 454 18.72 1.08 11.41
N PRO A 455 17.62 1.41 12.12
CA PRO A 455 16.68 0.40 12.63
C PRO A 455 16.17 -0.57 11.58
N TYR A 456 15.97 -0.11 10.33
CA TYR A 456 15.59 -0.98 9.22
C TYR A 456 16.69 -1.98 8.84
N ILE A 457 17.97 -1.58 8.89
CA ILE A 457 19.10 -2.50 8.67
C ILE A 457 19.17 -3.52 9.82
N HIS A 458 18.99 -3.07 11.06
CA HIS A 458 18.97 -3.97 12.21
C HIS A 458 17.86 -5.03 12.09
N VAL A 459 16.65 -4.61 11.68
CA VAL A 459 15.53 -5.52 11.43
C VAL A 459 15.80 -6.47 10.27
N LEU A 460 16.30 -5.96 9.14
CA LEU A 460 16.66 -6.80 8.00
C LEU A 460 17.59 -7.95 8.41
N VAL A 461 18.59 -7.67 9.24
CA VAL A 461 19.62 -8.64 9.59
C VAL A 461 19.18 -9.62 10.69
N ASN A 462 18.37 -9.17 11.65
CA ASN A 462 18.06 -9.96 12.84
C ASN A 462 16.61 -10.48 12.93
N HIS A 463 15.65 -9.76 12.33
CA HIS A 463 14.22 -9.96 12.57
C HIS A 463 13.37 -10.17 11.31
N SER A 464 13.91 -9.96 10.11
CA SER A 464 13.24 -10.34 8.87
C SER A 464 13.11 -11.86 8.80
N ARG A 465 11.87 -12.33 8.89
CA ARG A 465 11.52 -13.73 8.71
C ARG A 465 11.36 -14.01 7.22
N VAL A 466 11.83 -15.17 6.81
CA VAL A 466 11.44 -15.74 5.54
C VAL A 466 10.31 -16.71 5.83
N TYR A 467 9.17 -16.46 5.21
CA TYR A 467 7.92 -17.20 5.40
C TYR A 467 7.97 -18.59 4.79
#